data_AF-A0AAU9UUA3-F1
#
_entry.id   AF-A0AAU9UUA3-F1
#
_cell.length_a   1.000
_cell.length_b   1.000
_cell.length_c   1.000
_cell.angle_alpha   90.00
_cell.angle_beta   90.00
_cell.angle_gamma   90.00
#
_symmetry.space_group_name_H-M   'P 1'
#
loop_
_entity.id
_entity.type
_entity.pdbx_description
1 polymer ?
#
loop_
_entity_poly.entity_id
_entity_poly.type
_entity_poly.pdbx_seq_one_letter_code
_entity_poly.pdbx_strand_id
1 'polypeptide(L)'
;MDLKVLRTKRSSVKGRVTKFSNYLDLVKDISSLTPIQEADLRIKLTKMEALSNEFDDIQQQIEVLSSDNLELELEERYTIEHLLDTLIATATHVLSQYNSNNCNQSVSGGHSQCQNNPISFKLPQIQITKFSGNYSRWMEFKELFSCLVH
;
A
#
# COMPACT_ATOMS: atom_id res chain seq x y z
N MET A 1 2.62 -10.98 29.00
CA MET A 1 3.98 -10.64 28.54
C MET A 1 4.57 -9.64 29.52
N ASP A 2 5.88 -9.62 29.75
CA ASP A 2 6.52 -8.65 30.67
C ASP A 2 6.60 -7.25 30.04
N LEU A 3 6.24 -6.20 30.80
CA LEU A 3 6.26 -4.80 30.36
C LEU A 3 7.64 -4.36 29.85
N LYS A 4 8.72 -4.84 30.49
CA LYS A 4 10.09 -4.55 30.04
C LYS A 4 10.38 -5.11 28.65
N VAL A 5 9.90 -6.33 28.38
CA VAL A 5 10.04 -6.98 27.08
C VAL A 5 9.25 -6.22 26.02
N LEU A 6 8.01 -5.81 26.31
CA LEU A 6 7.19 -5.02 25.39
C LEU A 6 7.82 -3.66 25.06
N ARG A 7 8.35 -2.95 26.06
CA ARG A 7 9.06 -1.69 25.83
C ARG A 7 10.31 -1.87 24.97
N THR A 8 11.01 -2.98 25.12
CA THR A 8 12.16 -3.32 24.26
C THR A 8 11.72 -3.58 22.82
N LYS A 9 10.60 -4.29 22.63
CA LYS A 9 10.00 -4.48 21.30
C LYS A 9 9.59 -3.15 20.67
N ARG A 10 8.93 -2.26 21.41
CA ARG A 10 8.61 -0.90 20.94
C ARG A 10 9.86 -0.12 20.51
N SER A 11 10.94 -0.18 21.30
CA SER A 11 12.22 0.44 20.90
C SER A 11 12.79 -0.13 19.59
N SER A 12 12.63 -1.44 19.37
CA SER A 12 13.00 -2.07 18.09
C SER A 12 12.17 -1.54 16.91
N VAL A 13 10.84 -1.40 17.10
CA VAL A 13 9.95 -0.75 16.13
C VAL A 13 10.45 0.66 15.80
N LYS A 14 10.67 1.51 16.82
CA LYS A 14 11.17 2.89 16.65
C LYS A 14 12.47 2.91 15.85
N GLY A 15 13.42 2.01 16.15
CA GLY A 15 14.68 1.91 15.41
C GLY A 15 14.50 1.53 13.94
N ARG A 16 13.51 0.68 13.61
CA ARG A 16 13.17 0.33 12.22
C ARG A 16 12.50 1.50 11.50
N VAL A 17 11.59 2.21 12.16
CA VAL A 17 10.95 3.44 11.68
C VAL A 17 12.00 4.49 11.32
N THR A 18 12.96 4.76 12.22
CA THR A 18 14.04 5.73 11.96
C THR A 18 14.89 5.33 10.75
N LYS A 19 15.25 4.05 10.62
CA LYS A 19 16.02 3.57 9.45
C LYS A 19 15.25 3.74 8.15
N PHE A 20 13.94 3.55 8.16
CA PHE A 20 13.12 3.76 6.98
C PHE A 20 12.95 5.25 6.65
N SER A 21 12.76 6.11 7.65
CA SER A 21 12.78 7.57 7.47
C SER A 21 14.04 8.04 6.78
N ASN A 22 15.21 7.64 7.30
CA ASN A 22 16.50 8.00 6.70
C ASN A 22 16.62 7.50 5.26
N TYR A 23 16.06 6.33 4.94
CA TYR A 23 16.03 5.84 3.56
C TYR A 23 15.11 6.69 2.69
N LEU A 24 13.90 7.03 3.16
CA LEU A 24 12.96 7.86 2.42
C LEU A 24 13.50 9.27 2.15
N ASP A 25 14.22 9.86 3.10
CA ASP A 25 14.88 11.15 2.92
C ASP A 25 15.87 11.15 1.76
N LEU A 26 16.47 10.00 1.44
CA LEU A 26 17.39 9.88 0.31
C LEU A 26 16.66 9.73 -1.03
N VAL A 27 15.44 9.19 -1.05
CA VAL A 27 14.74 8.82 -2.29
C VAL A 27 13.56 9.72 -2.64
N LYS A 28 12.99 10.46 -1.68
CA LYS A 28 11.77 11.25 -1.85
C LYS A 28 11.94 12.45 -2.80
N ASP A 29 13.13 13.02 -2.85
CA ASP A 29 13.44 14.22 -3.64
C ASP A 29 14.12 13.89 -4.98
N ILE A 30 14.33 12.60 -5.30
CA ILE A 30 14.94 12.18 -6.56
C ILE A 30 13.89 12.27 -7.69
N SER A 31 14.28 12.86 -8.83
CA SER A 31 13.40 13.06 -10.00
C SER A 31 12.88 11.76 -10.62
N SER A 32 13.61 10.66 -10.49
CA SER A 32 13.21 9.33 -10.97
C SER A 32 13.93 8.22 -10.20
N LEU A 33 13.22 7.15 -9.85
CA LEU A 33 13.81 5.94 -9.29
C LEU A 33 14.31 5.00 -10.39
N THR A 34 15.36 4.23 -10.12
CA THR A 34 15.67 3.04 -10.93
C THR A 34 14.67 1.91 -10.63
N PRO A 35 14.46 0.95 -11.54
CA PRO A 35 13.56 -0.19 -11.29
C PRO A 35 13.92 -0.98 -10.01
N ILE A 36 15.21 -1.06 -9.68
CA ILE A 36 15.69 -1.73 -8.46
C ILE A 36 15.30 -0.92 -7.21
N GLN A 37 15.48 0.39 -7.24
CA GLN A 37 15.09 1.27 -6.12
C GLN A 37 13.58 1.29 -5.92
N GLU A 38 12.81 1.26 -7.01
CA GLU A 38 11.35 1.13 -6.95
C GLU A 38 10.94 -0.18 -6.27
N ALA A 39 11.49 -1.32 -6.72
CA ALA A 39 11.21 -2.62 -6.12
C ALA A 39 11.61 -2.68 -4.64
N ASP A 40 12.78 -2.14 -4.29
CA ASP A 40 13.26 -2.06 -2.90
C ASP A 40 12.33 -1.19 -2.03
N LEU A 41 11.88 -0.04 -2.54
CA LEU A 41 10.92 0.83 -1.86
C LEU A 41 9.57 0.12 -1.64
N ARG A 42 9.06 -0.63 -2.63
CA ARG A 42 7.84 -1.45 -2.47
C ARG A 42 7.99 -2.47 -1.36
N ILE A 43 9.10 -3.21 -1.33
CA ILE A 43 9.37 -4.20 -0.28
C ILE A 43 9.44 -3.54 1.10
N LYS A 44 10.11 -2.39 1.21
CA LYS A 44 10.19 -1.66 2.48
C LYS A 44 8.84 -1.12 2.92
N LEU A 45 8.02 -0.60 2.00
CA LEU A 45 6.65 -0.15 2.28
C LEU A 45 5.81 -1.29 2.88
N THR A 46 5.77 -2.46 2.25
CA THR A 46 5.05 -3.63 2.78
C THR A 46 5.55 -4.03 4.18
N LYS A 47 6.88 -3.94 4.42
CA LYS A 47 7.45 -4.20 5.75
C LYS A 47 7.05 -3.16 6.79
N MET A 48 6.82 -1.90 6.39
CA MET A 48 6.38 -0.83 7.28
C MET A 48 4.90 -0.94 7.62
N GLU A 49 4.06 -1.30 6.66
CA GLU A 49 2.65 -1.61 6.89
C GLU A 49 2.49 -2.77 7.89
N ALA A 50 3.26 -3.85 7.70
CA ALA A 50 3.30 -4.95 8.65
C ALA A 50 3.83 -4.53 10.03
N LEU A 51 4.83 -3.64 10.07
CA LEU A 51 5.39 -3.11 11.31
C LEU A 51 4.39 -2.22 12.07
N SER A 52 3.50 -1.52 11.36
CA SER A 52 2.43 -0.74 11.98
C SER A 52 1.48 -1.63 12.78
N ASN A 53 1.06 -2.75 12.20
CA ASN A 53 0.22 -3.73 12.93
C ASN A 53 0.97 -4.33 14.13
N GLU A 54 2.27 -4.66 13.96
CA GLU A 54 3.10 -5.16 15.07
C GLU A 54 3.20 -4.13 16.21
N PHE A 55 3.30 -2.84 15.87
CA PHE A 55 3.31 -1.75 16.83
C PHE A 55 2.01 -1.66 17.61
N ASP A 56 0.86 -1.70 16.93
CA ASP A 56 -0.47 -1.60 17.54
C ASP A 56 -0.67 -2.67 18.63
N ASP A 57 -0.30 -3.92 18.30
CA ASP A 57 -0.39 -5.05 19.22
C ASP A 57 0.53 -4.88 20.44
N ILE A 58 1.75 -4.38 20.24
CA ILE A 58 2.71 -4.13 21.32
C ILE A 58 2.19 -3.00 22.21
N GLN A 59 1.75 -1.90 21.60
CA GLN A 59 1.35 -0.69 22.28
C GLN A 59 0.07 -0.91 23.08
N GLN A 60 -0.90 -1.65 22.53
CA GLN A 60 -2.11 -2.05 23.27
C GLN A 60 -1.77 -2.86 24.53
N GLN A 61 -0.82 -3.78 24.44
CA GLN A 61 -0.38 -4.55 25.63
C GLN A 61 0.34 -3.66 26.66
N ILE A 62 1.11 -2.66 26.21
CA ILE A 62 1.75 -1.70 27.11
C ILE A 62 0.70 -0.87 27.84
N GLU A 63 -0.32 -0.37 27.14
CA GLU A 63 -1.40 0.43 27.71
C GLU A 63 -2.19 -0.34 28.79
N VAL A 64 -2.45 -1.63 28.55
CA VAL A 64 -3.08 -2.51 29.54
C VAL A 64 -2.19 -2.72 30.77
N LEU A 65 -0.89 -2.95 30.58
CA LEU A 65 0.04 -3.27 31.66
C LEU A 65 0.59 -2.04 32.40
N SER A 66 0.47 -0.86 31.82
CA SER A 66 0.93 0.42 32.36
C SER A 66 -0.24 1.38 32.55
N SER A 67 -1.37 0.87 33.04
CA SER A 67 -2.60 1.64 33.26
C SER A 67 -2.41 2.90 34.12
N ASP A 68 -1.48 2.85 35.08
CA ASP A 68 -1.17 4.00 35.95
C ASP A 68 -0.51 5.16 35.19
N ASN A 69 0.03 4.91 34.00
CA ASN A 69 0.65 5.91 33.12
C ASN A 69 -0.03 5.94 31.75
N LEU A 70 -1.32 5.59 31.67
CA LEU A 70 -2.03 5.42 30.39
C LEU A 70 -1.93 6.64 29.48
N GLU A 71 -2.07 7.85 30.03
CA GLU A 71 -1.98 9.11 29.25
C GLU A 71 -0.64 9.24 28.53
N LEU A 72 0.47 8.94 29.22
CA LEU A 72 1.81 8.99 28.62
C LEU A 72 1.98 7.93 27.53
N GLU A 73 1.40 6.76 27.71
CA GLU A 73 1.47 5.70 26.71
C GLU A 73 0.60 6.02 25.47
N LEU A 74 -0.54 6.70 25.63
CA LEU A 74 -1.37 7.19 24.52
C LEU A 74 -0.70 8.31 23.72
N GLU A 75 0.01 9.23 24.37
CA GLU A 75 0.81 10.25 23.70
C GLU A 75 1.97 9.65 22.90
N GLU A 76 2.65 8.65 23.47
CA GLU A 76 3.69 7.88 22.76
C GLU A 76 3.10 7.12 21.56
N ARG A 77 1.89 6.54 21.71
CA ARG A 77 1.15 5.93 20.60
C ARG A 77 0.94 6.92 19.47
N TYR A 78 0.30 8.05 19.76
CA TYR A 78 0.00 9.07 18.76
C TYR A 78 1.25 9.52 18.01
N THR A 79 2.35 9.73 18.73
CA THR A 79 3.62 10.16 18.13
C THR A 79 4.19 9.12 17.15
N ILE A 80 4.16 7.84 17.53
CA ILE A 80 4.73 6.76 16.69
C ILE A 80 3.81 6.45 15.51
N GLU A 81 2.49 6.38 15.72
CA GLU A 81 1.50 6.16 14.64
C GLU A 81 1.59 7.28 13.60
N HIS A 82 1.63 8.54 14.03
CA HIS A 82 1.77 9.66 13.11
C HIS A 82 3.04 9.57 12.24
N LEU A 83 4.16 9.13 12.82
CA LEU A 83 5.40 8.90 12.07
C LEU A 83 5.26 7.74 11.08
N LEU A 84 4.67 6.61 11.49
CA LEU A 84 4.43 5.46 10.63
C LEU A 84 3.55 5.85 9.43
N ASP A 85 2.42 6.48 9.69
CA ASP A 85 1.47 6.93 8.66
C ASP A 85 2.11 7.90 7.68
N THR A 86 2.86 8.87 8.19
CA THR A 86 3.57 9.85 7.35
C THR A 86 4.58 9.16 6.43
N LEU A 87 5.33 8.18 6.94
CA LEU A 87 6.32 7.44 6.14
C LEU A 87 5.65 6.53 5.11
N ILE A 88 4.57 5.82 5.47
CA ILE A 88 3.80 4.97 4.57
C ILE A 88 3.18 5.81 3.45
N ALA A 89 2.55 6.94 3.78
CA ALA A 89 1.97 7.87 2.82
C ALA A 89 3.04 8.45 1.88
N THR A 90 4.19 8.86 2.42
CA THR A 90 5.30 9.39 1.63
C THR A 90 5.83 8.36 0.65
N ALA A 91 6.10 7.13 1.11
CA ALA A 91 6.55 6.03 0.26
C ALA A 91 5.55 5.72 -0.87
N THR A 92 4.26 5.67 -0.52
CA THR A 92 3.17 5.43 -1.48
C THR A 92 3.10 6.54 -2.52
N HIS A 93 3.24 7.80 -2.09
CA HIS A 93 3.27 8.95 -2.99
C HIS A 93 4.46 8.85 -3.96
N VAL A 94 5.67 8.59 -3.47
CA VAL A 94 6.87 8.44 -4.30
C VAL A 94 6.70 7.34 -5.37
N LEU A 95 6.13 6.19 -5.01
CA LEU A 95 5.83 5.11 -5.95
C LEU A 95 4.77 5.50 -7.00
N SER A 96 3.77 6.28 -6.60
CA SER A 96 2.72 6.77 -7.53
C SER A 96 3.26 7.75 -8.57
N GLN A 97 4.19 8.64 -8.16
CA GLN A 97 4.86 9.58 -9.05
C GLN A 97 5.73 8.85 -10.08
N TYR A 98 6.46 7.82 -9.65
CA TYR A 98 7.26 6.98 -10.54
C TYR A 98 6.42 6.32 -11.64
N ASN A 99 5.31 5.69 -11.26
CA ASN A 99 4.41 5.02 -12.21
C ASN A 99 3.86 6.01 -13.26
N SER A 100 3.53 7.23 -12.84
CA SER A 100 3.01 8.29 -13.72
C SER A 100 4.08 8.81 -14.71
N ASN A 101 5.35 8.84 -14.30
CA ASN A 101 6.44 9.27 -15.17
C ASN A 101 6.85 8.20 -16.19
N ASN A 102 6.68 6.91 -15.85
CA ASN A 102 7.01 5.80 -16.74
C ASN A 102 5.99 5.62 -17.87
N CYS A 103 4.69 5.80 -17.61
CA CYS A 103 3.69 5.70 -18.67
C CYS A 103 3.86 6.80 -19.74
N ASN A 104 4.34 7.99 -19.34
CA ASN A 104 4.59 9.11 -20.25
C ASN A 104 5.85 8.97 -21.12
N GLN A 105 6.80 8.08 -20.79
CA GLN A 105 8.03 7.87 -21.57
C GLN A 105 7.89 6.87 -22.73
N SER A 106 6.76 6.17 -22.83
CA SER A 106 6.54 5.13 -23.86
C SER A 106 6.06 5.63 -25.24
N VAL A 107 5.99 6.95 -25.47
CA VAL A 107 5.46 7.54 -26.73
C VAL A 107 6.50 8.19 -27.66
N SER A 108 7.79 8.13 -27.38
CA SER A 108 8.83 8.74 -28.24
C SER A 108 9.53 7.70 -29.11
N GLY A 109 8.87 7.26 -30.18
CA GLY A 109 9.42 6.28 -31.11
C GLY A 109 8.68 6.21 -32.44
N GLY A 110 8.74 7.27 -33.24
CA GLY A 110 8.58 7.18 -34.68
C GLY A 110 7.28 7.74 -35.29
N HIS A 111 7.52 8.68 -36.20
CA HIS A 111 6.77 8.94 -37.43
C HIS A 111 5.69 10.04 -37.44
N SER A 112 5.98 11.04 -38.27
CA SER A 112 5.09 11.67 -39.26
C SER A 112 3.65 11.97 -38.86
N GLN A 113 3.37 13.26 -38.83
CA GLN A 113 2.22 13.89 -39.48
C GLN A 113 0.82 13.35 -39.07
N CYS A 114 0.37 13.89 -37.94
CA CYS A 114 -1.00 14.34 -37.64
C CYS A 114 -2.18 13.66 -38.37
N GLN A 115 -2.88 12.76 -37.64
CA GLN A 115 -4.35 12.77 -37.57
C GLN A 115 -4.82 12.37 -36.16
N ASN A 116 -5.59 13.27 -35.53
CA ASN A 116 -6.24 13.07 -34.24
C ASN A 116 -7.24 11.92 -34.30
N ASN A 117 -6.99 10.83 -33.57
CA ASN A 117 -8.04 9.95 -33.12
C ASN A 117 -7.70 9.49 -31.69
N PRO A 118 -8.51 9.81 -30.67
CA PRO A 118 -8.27 9.27 -29.33
C PRO A 118 -8.50 7.76 -29.40
N ILE A 119 -7.44 6.98 -29.19
CA ILE A 119 -7.55 5.52 -29.03
C ILE A 119 -8.35 5.29 -27.74
N SER A 120 -9.66 5.14 -27.87
CA SER A 120 -10.50 4.70 -26.76
C SER A 120 -10.25 3.20 -26.56
N PHE A 121 -9.38 2.85 -25.61
CA PHE A 121 -9.24 1.47 -25.19
C PHE A 121 -10.49 1.10 -24.38
N LYS A 122 -11.56 0.68 -25.06
CA LYS A 122 -12.70 0.05 -24.40
C LYS A 122 -12.31 -1.40 -24.13
N LEU A 123 -12.33 -1.79 -22.86
CA LEU A 123 -12.28 -3.20 -22.49
C LEU A 123 -13.42 -3.94 -23.24
N PRO A 124 -13.18 -5.18 -23.73
CA PRO A 124 -14.23 -5.97 -24.33
C PRO A 124 -15.44 -6.01 -23.40
N GLN A 125 -16.60 -5.57 -23.89
CA GLN A 125 -17.80 -5.57 -23.09
C GLN A 125 -18.16 -7.03 -22.77
N ILE A 126 -18.09 -7.36 -21.49
CA ILE A 126 -18.51 -8.67 -20.99
C ILE A 126 -19.99 -8.85 -21.31
N GLN A 127 -20.29 -9.84 -22.16
CA GLN A 127 -21.66 -10.25 -22.47
C GLN A 127 -22.13 -11.25 -21.40
N ILE A 128 -22.72 -10.74 -20.33
CA ILE A 128 -23.39 -11.59 -19.35
C ILE A 128 -24.66 -12.13 -20.03
N THR A 129 -24.78 -13.45 -20.12
CA THR A 129 -25.99 -14.10 -20.61
C THR A 129 -27.16 -13.70 -19.71
N LYS A 130 -28.25 -13.19 -20.29
CA LYS A 130 -29.41 -12.80 -19.47
C LYS A 130 -30.09 -14.05 -18.94
N PHE A 131 -30.24 -14.16 -17.63
CA PHE A 131 -31.02 -15.23 -17.03
C PHE A 131 -32.49 -15.10 -17.46
N SER A 132 -33.04 -16.19 -18.00
CA SER A 132 -34.39 -16.21 -18.58
C SER A 132 -35.52 -16.34 -17.54
N GLY A 133 -35.19 -16.42 -16.25
CA GLY A 133 -36.17 -16.66 -15.17
C GLY A 133 -36.61 -18.12 -15.06
N ASN A 134 -36.13 -19.01 -15.92
CA ASN A 134 -36.43 -20.44 -15.86
C ASN A 134 -35.59 -21.11 -14.75
N TYR A 135 -36.28 -21.57 -13.70
CA TYR A 135 -35.64 -22.18 -12.54
C TYR A 135 -34.77 -23.40 -12.88
N SER A 136 -35.16 -24.21 -13.88
CA SER A 136 -34.40 -25.40 -14.29
C SER A 136 -33.02 -25.07 -14.84
N ARG A 137 -32.79 -23.83 -15.31
CA ARG A 137 -31.50 -23.36 -15.84
C ARG A 137 -30.72 -22.48 -14.86
N TRP A 138 -31.18 -22.37 -13.62
CA TRP A 138 -30.54 -21.53 -12.61
C TRP A 138 -29.12 -21.99 -12.27
N MET A 139 -28.91 -23.30 -12.14
CA MET A 139 -27.60 -23.85 -11.78
C MET A 139 -26.56 -23.59 -12.89
N GLU A 140 -26.93 -23.81 -14.16
CA GLU A 140 -26.07 -23.51 -15.32
C GLU A 140 -25.71 -22.02 -15.39
N PHE A 141 -26.69 -21.14 -15.18
CA PHE A 141 -26.46 -19.69 -15.15
C PHE A 141 -25.52 -19.28 -14.00
N LYS A 142 -25.71 -19.84 -12.80
CA LYS A 142 -24.89 -19.56 -11.63
C LYS A 142 -23.43 -19.97 -11.86
N GLU A 143 -23.19 -21.16 -12.41
CA GLU A 143 -21.83 -21.64 -12.70
C GLU A 143 -21.13 -20.76 -13.74
N LEU A 144 -21.82 -20.41 -14.83
CA LEU A 144 -21.30 -19.50 -15.84
C LEU A 144 -20.96 -18.12 -15.28
N PHE A 145 -21.80 -17.58 -14.39
CA PHE A 145 -21.55 -16.29 -13.73
C PHE A 145 -20.31 -16.35 -12.82
N SER A 146 -20.18 -17.42 -12.01
CA SER A 146 -19.03 -17.60 -11.11
C SER A 146 -17.70 -17.79 -11.84
N CYS A 147 -17.68 -18.36 -13.04
CA CYS A 147 -16.46 -18.43 -13.86
C CYS A 147 -16.03 -17.08 -14.43
N LEU A 148 -16.94 -16.10 -14.49
CA LEU A 148 -16.76 -14.88 -15.26
C LEU A 148 -16.30 -13.69 -14.39
N VAL A 149 -16.46 -13.80 -13.06
CA VAL A 149 -16.01 -12.82 -12.05
C VAL A 149 -15.09 -13.55 -11.07
N HIS A 150 -13.81 -13.14 -10.97
CA HIS A 150 -12.79 -13.72 -10.08
C HIS A 150 -12.50 -12.79 -8.90
#